data_AF-A0A930FFV7-F1
#
_entry.id   AF-A0A930FFV7-F1
#
_cell.length_a   1.000
_cell.length_b   1.000
_cell.length_c   1.000
_cell.angle_alpha   90.00
_cell.angle_beta   90.00
_cell.angle_gamma   90.00
#
_symmetry.space_group_name_H-M   'P 1'
#
loop_
_entity.id
_entity.type
_entity.pdbx_description
1 polymer ?
#
loop_
_entity_poly.entity_id
_entity_poly.type
_entity_poly.pdbx_seq_one_letter_code
_entity_poly.pdbx_strand_id
1 'polypeptide(L)'
;MITDEQGREWLLQKLYDDGWRYIVGSNGTFIYLTKIKPLIINGMYKCNGEEYTCIGRTHGILPDLGVGEVMNIAGELGIVDWSKVKVDTPVFVRDSEYDVWKCRYFAKYECEKVYTWVDGRTSWSNKIADVPVSWKYVQLAEV
;
A
#
# COMPACT_ATOMS: atom_id res chain seq x y z
N MET A 1 12.87 22.06 8.71
CA MET A 1 13.88 20.98 8.60
C MET A 1 13.09 19.68 8.60
N ILE A 2 13.33 18.79 7.64
CA ILE A 2 12.65 17.49 7.58
C ILE A 2 13.30 16.54 8.60
N THR A 3 12.53 15.67 9.24
CA THR A 3 13.08 14.61 10.12
C THR A 3 13.56 13.42 9.31
N ASP A 4 14.40 12.56 9.88
CA ASP A 4 14.87 11.34 9.23
C ASP A 4 13.70 10.41 8.85
N GLU A 5 12.68 10.33 9.71
CA GLU A 5 11.45 9.58 9.47
C GLU A 5 10.70 10.10 8.24
N GLN A 6 10.43 11.41 8.19
CA GLN A 6 9.78 12.05 7.04
C GLN A 6 10.60 11.89 5.75
N GLY A 7 11.94 11.93 5.85
CA GLY A 7 12.82 11.69 4.72
C GLY A 7 12.74 10.25 4.20
N ARG A 8 12.67 9.27 5.11
CA ARG A 8 12.53 7.85 4.78
C ARG A 8 11.15 7.55 4.18
N GLU A 9 10.08 8.06 4.76
CA GLU A 9 8.72 7.92 4.21
C GLU A 9 8.64 8.49 2.79
N TRP A 10 9.20 9.69 2.57
CA TRP A 10 9.25 10.30 1.24
C TRP A 10 10.01 9.41 0.23
N LEU A 11 11.14 8.83 0.63
CA LEU A 11 11.91 7.93 -0.23
C LEU A 11 11.12 6.66 -0.57
N LEU A 12 10.52 6.02 0.43
CA LEU A 12 9.71 4.82 0.25
C LEU A 12 8.50 5.10 -0.65
N GLN A 13 7.86 6.26 -0.50
CA GLN A 13 6.77 6.69 -1.36
C GLN A 13 7.23 6.83 -2.81
N LYS A 14 8.41 7.41 -3.08
CA LYS A 14 8.96 7.50 -4.44
C LYS A 14 9.24 6.14 -5.05
N LEU A 15 9.81 5.22 -4.28
CA LEU A 15 9.99 3.84 -4.73
C LEU A 15 8.65 3.17 -5.07
N TYR A 16 7.63 3.40 -4.24
CA TYR A 16 6.29 2.87 -4.47
C TYR A 16 5.64 3.45 -5.72
N ASP A 17 5.71 4.76 -5.93
CA ASP A 17 5.19 5.46 -7.11
C ASP A 17 5.86 4.96 -8.40
N ASP A 18 7.17 4.63 -8.34
CA ASP A 18 7.93 4.04 -9.44
C ASP A 18 7.63 2.54 -9.69
N GLY A 19 6.73 1.94 -8.90
CA GLY A 19 6.27 0.57 -9.07
C GLY A 19 7.01 -0.47 -8.23
N TRP A 20 8.00 -0.09 -7.43
CA TRP A 20 8.65 -1.01 -6.50
C TRP A 20 7.72 -1.37 -5.35
N ARG A 21 7.74 -2.62 -4.91
CA ARG A 21 6.82 -3.12 -3.88
C ARG A 21 7.54 -3.76 -2.70
N TYR A 22 8.71 -4.34 -2.92
CA TYR A 22 9.47 -5.02 -1.88
C TYR A 22 10.94 -4.64 -1.89
N ILE A 23 11.50 -4.54 -0.68
CA ILE A 23 12.94 -4.44 -0.43
C ILE A 23 13.40 -5.77 0.13
N VAL A 24 14.49 -6.33 -0.39
CA VAL A 24 15.05 -7.61 0.06
C VAL A 24 16.48 -7.41 0.54
N GLY A 25 16.74 -7.87 1.77
CA GLY A 25 18.08 -7.90 2.34
C GLY A 25 18.91 -9.05 1.79
N SER A 26 20.22 -8.84 1.68
CA SER A 26 21.15 -9.82 1.11
C SER A 26 22.47 -9.87 1.88
N ASN A 27 23.26 -10.91 1.64
CA ASN A 27 24.48 -11.24 2.37
C ASN A 27 25.68 -10.33 2.04
N GLY A 28 25.46 -9.15 1.48
CA GLY A 28 26.53 -8.32 0.91
C GLY A 28 26.26 -6.82 0.92
N THR A 29 26.76 -6.15 -0.11
CA THR A 29 26.79 -4.68 -0.27
C THR A 29 25.48 -4.08 -0.75
N PHE A 30 24.49 -4.88 -1.15
CA PHE A 30 23.30 -4.40 -1.84
C PHE A 30 22.02 -4.88 -1.16
N ILE A 31 20.97 -4.11 -1.37
CA ILE A 31 19.58 -4.54 -1.22
C ILE A 31 18.92 -4.59 -2.59
N TYR A 32 17.89 -5.42 -2.71
CA TYR A 32 17.16 -5.60 -3.96
C TYR A 32 15.79 -4.94 -3.85
N LEU A 33 15.41 -4.20 -4.88
CA LEU A 33 14.04 -3.75 -5.08
C LEU A 33 13.36 -4.64 -6.10
N THR A 34 12.15 -5.08 -5.79
CA THR A 34 11.35 -5.95 -6.68
C THR A 34 9.92 -5.44 -6.77
N LYS A 35 9.30 -5.61 -7.94
CA LYS A 35 7.89 -5.21 -8.18
C LYS A 35 6.90 -6.29 -7.75
N ILE A 36 7.32 -7.56 -7.73
CA ILE A 36 6.51 -8.70 -7.30
C ILE A 36 7.07 -9.29 -6.01
N LYS A 37 6.26 -10.12 -5.33
CA LYS A 37 6.67 -10.73 -4.07
C LYS A 37 7.88 -11.64 -4.32
N PRO A 38 9.03 -11.40 -3.67
CA PRO A 38 10.26 -12.12 -3.94
C PRO A 38 10.18 -13.57 -3.45
N LEU A 39 10.82 -14.46 -4.18
CA LEU A 39 10.98 -15.85 -3.79
C LEU A 39 12.24 -16.03 -2.94
N ILE A 40 12.08 -16.47 -1.69
CA ILE A 40 13.19 -16.77 -0.79
C ILE A 40 13.34 -18.29 -0.69
N ILE A 41 14.50 -18.82 -1.08
CA ILE A 41 14.84 -20.25 -0.96
C ILE A 41 16.10 -20.40 -0.13
N ASN A 42 16.07 -21.25 0.89
CA ASN A 42 17.18 -21.47 1.82
C ASN A 42 17.70 -20.15 2.43
N GLY A 43 16.79 -19.22 2.74
CA GLY A 43 17.14 -17.92 3.31
C GLY A 43 17.77 -16.92 2.33
N MET A 44 17.81 -17.22 1.03
CA MET A 44 18.38 -16.33 0.01
C MET A 44 17.33 -15.93 -1.03
N TYR A 45 17.41 -14.68 -1.49
CA TYR A 45 16.62 -14.20 -2.62
C TYR A 45 17.00 -14.96 -3.88
N LYS A 46 15.99 -15.54 -4.54
CA LYS A 46 16.15 -16.24 -5.81
C LYS A 46 15.41 -15.49 -6.91
N CYS A 47 16.17 -14.81 -7.76
CA CYS A 47 15.63 -14.20 -8.97
C CYS A 47 15.07 -15.28 -9.89
N ASN A 48 13.81 -15.11 -10.30
CA ASN A 48 13.08 -16.03 -11.18
C ASN A 48 12.83 -15.45 -12.59
N GLY A 49 13.60 -14.42 -13.00
CA GLY A 49 13.37 -13.65 -14.22
C GLY A 49 12.51 -12.40 -14.01
N GLU A 50 12.10 -12.12 -12.77
CA GLU A 50 11.45 -10.87 -12.40
C GLU A 50 12.36 -9.64 -12.56
N GLU A 51 11.74 -8.48 -12.83
CA GLU A 51 12.43 -7.21 -12.85
C GLU A 51 12.87 -6.81 -11.43
N TYR A 52 14.15 -6.48 -11.28
CA TYR A 52 14.71 -5.99 -10.03
C TYR A 52 15.77 -4.92 -10.29
N THR A 53 16.03 -4.09 -9.28
CA THR A 53 17.22 -3.23 -9.25
C THR A 53 17.95 -3.39 -7.92
N CYS A 54 19.24 -3.05 -7.90
CA CYS A 54 20.10 -3.13 -6.72
C CYS A 54 20.48 -1.73 -6.27
N ILE A 55 20.37 -1.48 -4.96
CA ILE A 55 20.87 -0.25 -4.34
C ILE A 55 21.96 -0.65 -3.36
N GLY A 56 23.08 0.08 -3.38
CA GLY A 56 24.12 -0.10 -2.36
C GLY A 56 23.56 0.15 -0.96
N ARG A 57 23.96 -0.65 0.01
CA ARG A 57 23.51 -0.50 1.39
C ARG A 57 23.88 0.88 1.92
N THR A 58 22.87 1.64 2.31
CA THR A 58 22.98 2.96 2.91
C THR A 58 22.42 2.88 4.33
N HIS A 59 23.31 2.59 5.28
CA HIS A 59 22.93 2.58 6.70
C HIS A 59 22.22 3.89 7.08
N GLY A 60 21.05 3.79 7.70
CA GLY A 60 20.25 4.94 8.15
C GLY A 60 19.30 5.56 7.11
N ILE A 61 19.46 5.29 5.80
CA ILE A 61 18.54 5.81 4.76
C ILE A 61 17.48 4.76 4.42
N LEU A 62 17.92 3.52 4.17
CA LEU A 62 17.03 2.40 3.90
C LEU A 62 16.99 1.45 5.10
N PRO A 63 15.89 0.68 5.26
CA PRO A 63 15.77 -0.28 6.34
C PRO A 63 16.93 -1.27 6.33
N ASP A 64 17.50 -1.54 7.50
CA ASP A 64 18.57 -2.53 7.65
C ASP A 64 17.95 -3.92 7.70
N LEU A 65 17.97 -4.61 6.55
CA LEU A 65 17.39 -5.94 6.38
C LEU A 65 18.50 -7.00 6.34
N GLY A 66 18.31 -8.04 7.16
CA GLY A 66 19.10 -9.27 7.14
C GLY A 66 18.94 -10.07 5.84
N VAL A 67 19.76 -11.10 5.69
CA VAL A 67 19.77 -11.91 4.47
C VAL A 67 18.45 -12.64 4.30
N GLY A 68 17.79 -12.43 3.15
CA GLY A 68 16.50 -13.04 2.85
C GLY A 68 15.32 -12.41 3.58
N GLU A 69 15.55 -11.39 4.41
CA GLU A 69 14.46 -10.59 4.97
C GLU A 69 13.82 -9.75 3.87
N VAL A 70 12.49 -9.69 3.90
CA VAL A 70 11.69 -9.01 2.89
C VAL A 70 10.81 -7.98 3.58
N MET A 71 10.94 -6.73 3.19
CA MET A 71 10.03 -5.65 3.58
C MET A 71 9.05 -5.36 2.46
N ASN A 72 7.77 -5.24 2.80
CA ASN A 72 6.75 -4.71 1.89
C ASN A 72 6.65 -3.19 2.08
N ILE A 73 6.93 -2.43 1.02
CA ILE A 73 6.94 -0.96 1.04
C ILE A 73 5.55 -0.41 1.33
N ALA A 74 4.50 -1.02 0.76
CA ALA A 74 3.12 -0.61 0.99
C ALA A 74 2.73 -0.74 2.48
N GLY A 75 3.15 -1.84 3.11
CA GLY A 75 2.91 -2.09 4.52
C GLY A 75 3.61 -1.07 5.42
N GLU A 76 4.85 -0.71 5.10
CA GLU A 76 5.61 0.30 5.83
C GLU A 76 4.99 1.71 5.68
N LEU A 77 4.45 2.03 4.51
CA LEU A 77 3.76 3.30 4.24
C LEU A 77 2.29 3.32 4.72
N GLY A 78 1.79 2.23 5.33
CA GLY A 78 0.38 2.12 5.72
C GLY A 78 -0.60 2.12 4.54
N ILE A 79 -0.15 1.79 3.32
CA ILE A 79 -0.98 1.73 2.12
C ILE A 79 -1.88 0.48 2.19
N VAL A 80 -3.19 0.71 2.11
CA VAL A 80 -4.21 -0.34 2.20
C VAL A 80 -4.37 -1.04 0.85
N ASP A 81 -4.32 -2.38 0.87
CA ASP A 81 -4.69 -3.22 -0.27
C ASP A 81 -6.22 -3.36 -0.36
N TRP A 82 -6.84 -2.40 -1.05
CA TRP A 82 -8.29 -2.32 -1.23
C TRP A 82 -8.92 -3.54 -1.91
N SER A 83 -8.14 -4.33 -2.65
CA SER A 83 -8.63 -5.58 -3.26
C SER A 83 -9.00 -6.65 -2.23
N LYS A 84 -8.48 -6.53 -1.01
CA LYS A 84 -8.70 -7.46 0.12
C LYS A 84 -9.64 -6.93 1.19
N VAL A 85 -10.05 -5.67 1.09
CA VAL A 85 -10.99 -5.06 2.05
C VAL A 85 -12.36 -5.70 1.88
N LYS A 86 -13.01 -6.05 3.00
CA LYS A 86 -14.31 -6.72 2.97
C LYS A 86 -15.41 -5.71 2.64
N VAL A 87 -16.43 -6.15 1.91
CA VAL A 87 -17.67 -5.38 1.73
C VAL A 87 -18.21 -4.99 3.10
N ASP A 88 -18.72 -3.77 3.19
CA ASP A 88 -19.24 -3.13 4.40
C ASP A 88 -18.19 -2.81 5.48
N THR A 89 -16.89 -2.80 5.14
CA THR A 89 -15.88 -2.20 6.03
C THR A 89 -16.11 -0.68 6.14
N PRO A 90 -16.20 -0.11 7.36
CA PRO A 90 -16.31 1.33 7.57
C PRO A 90 -15.11 2.09 7.01
N VAL A 91 -15.37 3.17 6.30
CA VAL A 91 -14.36 4.04 5.69
C VAL A 91 -14.75 5.52 5.81
N PHE A 92 -13.74 6.38 5.89
CA PHE A 92 -13.92 7.82 5.68
C PHE A 92 -13.58 8.16 4.23
N VAL A 93 -14.45 8.95 3.59
CA VAL A 93 -14.29 9.34 2.18
C VAL A 93 -14.51 10.83 1.93
N ARG A 94 -13.86 11.37 0.90
CA ARG A 94 -14.05 12.74 0.40
C ARG A 94 -13.54 12.90 -1.04
N ASP A 95 -14.04 13.90 -1.77
CA ASP A 95 -13.63 14.16 -3.17
C ASP A 95 -12.57 15.26 -3.28
N SER A 96 -12.56 16.20 -2.34
CA SER A 96 -11.56 17.26 -2.23
C SER A 96 -10.82 17.23 -0.89
N GLU A 97 -9.61 17.79 -0.85
CA GLU A 97 -8.81 17.93 0.38
C GLU A 97 -9.46 18.87 1.40
N TYR A 98 -10.37 19.73 0.95
CA TYR A 98 -11.10 20.69 1.77
C TYR A 98 -12.48 20.18 2.23
N ASP A 99 -12.94 19.05 1.70
CA ASP A 99 -14.23 18.47 2.07
C ASP A 99 -14.15 17.81 3.46
N VAL A 100 -15.26 17.88 4.18
CA VAL A 100 -15.46 17.12 5.41
C VAL A 100 -15.51 15.63 5.08
N TRP A 101 -14.79 14.82 5.87
CA TRP A 101 -14.83 13.37 5.77
C TRP A 101 -16.24 12.83 5.99
N LYS A 102 -16.71 12.01 5.05
CA LYS A 102 -18.01 11.34 5.13
C LYS A 102 -17.80 9.91 5.61
N CYS A 103 -18.59 9.48 6.59
CA CYS A 103 -18.64 8.08 7.00
C CYS A 103 -19.41 7.26 5.96
N ARG A 104 -18.77 6.23 5.41
CA ARG A 104 -19.35 5.32 4.42
C ARG A 104 -18.91 3.89 4.69
N TYR A 105 -19.43 2.98 3.88
CA TYR A 105 -19.11 1.56 3.92
C TYR A 105 -18.56 1.12 2.56
N PHE A 106 -17.42 0.43 2.56
CA PHE A 106 -16.77 -0.08 1.37
C PHE A 106 -17.70 -1.01 0.59
N ALA A 107 -17.80 -0.79 -0.72
CA ALA A 107 -18.62 -1.61 -1.62
C ALA A 107 -17.74 -2.51 -2.49
N LYS A 108 -16.71 -1.93 -3.14
CA LYS A 108 -15.80 -2.66 -4.03
C LYS A 108 -14.56 -1.82 -4.39
N TYR A 109 -13.56 -2.49 -4.97
CA TYR A 109 -12.37 -1.87 -5.55
C TYR A 109 -12.21 -2.34 -7.00
N GLU A 110 -12.29 -1.42 -7.95
CA GLU A 110 -12.21 -1.70 -9.39
C GLU A 110 -11.53 -0.54 -10.10
N CYS A 111 -10.73 -0.82 -11.15
CA CYS A 111 -10.02 0.20 -11.92
C CYS A 111 -9.24 1.19 -11.04
N GLU A 112 -8.53 0.67 -10.03
CA GLU A 112 -7.76 1.42 -9.04
C GLU A 112 -8.57 2.44 -8.20
N LYS A 113 -9.90 2.33 -8.21
CA LYS A 113 -10.80 3.21 -7.46
C LYS A 113 -11.54 2.45 -6.38
N VAL A 114 -11.66 3.08 -5.21
CA VAL A 114 -12.47 2.58 -4.10
C VAL A 114 -13.88 3.12 -4.24
N TYR A 115 -14.85 2.22 -4.19
CA TYR A 115 -16.27 2.54 -4.23
C TYR A 115 -16.91 2.29 -2.88
N THR A 116 -17.87 3.15 -2.52
CA THR A 116 -18.69 2.97 -1.32
C THR A 116 -20.17 3.00 -1.64
N TRP A 117 -20.97 2.44 -0.73
CA TRP A 117 -22.42 2.58 -0.79
C TRP A 117 -22.85 4.02 -0.54
N VAL A 118 -23.90 4.44 -1.21
CA VAL A 118 -24.44 5.80 -1.12
C VAL A 118 -25.10 6.03 0.25
N ASP A 119 -25.06 7.27 0.74
CA ASP A 119 -25.75 7.72 1.96
C ASP A 119 -25.51 6.89 3.22
N GLY A 120 -24.32 6.29 3.37
CA GLY A 120 -23.98 5.50 4.57
C GLY A 120 -24.72 4.17 4.66
N ARG A 121 -25.27 3.69 3.53
CA ARG A 121 -25.87 2.35 3.43
C ARG A 121 -24.81 1.25 3.46
N THR A 122 -25.28 0.01 3.57
CA THR A 122 -24.48 -1.22 3.49
C THR A 122 -25.02 -2.11 2.37
N SER A 123 -24.36 -3.22 2.10
CA SER A 123 -24.86 -4.25 1.17
C SER A 123 -26.26 -4.75 1.55
N TRP A 124 -26.60 -4.72 2.84
CA TRP A 124 -27.92 -5.14 3.32
C TRP A 124 -29.01 -4.09 3.09
N SER A 125 -28.72 -2.80 3.29
CA SER A 125 -29.72 -1.73 3.13
C SER A 125 -29.81 -1.17 1.70
N ASN A 126 -28.82 -1.45 0.85
CA ASN A 126 -28.79 -0.97 -0.54
C ASN A 126 -29.47 -1.92 -1.56
N LYS A 127 -30.61 -2.52 -1.20
CA LYS A 127 -31.33 -3.51 -2.05
C LYS A 127 -31.98 -2.94 -3.32
N ILE A 128 -32.07 -1.62 -3.44
CA ILE A 128 -32.75 -0.91 -4.55
C ILE A 128 -31.76 -0.50 -5.67
N ALA A 129 -30.54 -1.03 -5.65
CA ALA A 129 -29.54 -0.92 -6.72
C ALA A 129 -29.03 0.51 -6.98
N ASP A 130 -28.71 1.28 -5.92
CA ASP A 130 -27.87 2.45 -6.12
C ASP A 130 -26.46 1.99 -6.51
N VAL A 131 -25.99 2.49 -7.65
CA VAL A 131 -24.65 2.24 -8.16
C VAL A 131 -23.65 2.82 -7.14
N PRO A 132 -22.69 2.01 -6.65
CA PRO A 132 -21.65 2.50 -5.75
C PRO A 132 -20.92 3.72 -6.33
N VAL A 133 -20.51 4.64 -5.47
CA VAL A 133 -19.82 5.88 -5.87
C VAL A 133 -18.33 5.76 -5.55
N SER A 134 -17.48 6.11 -6.52
CA SER A 134 -16.03 6.18 -6.34
C SER A 134 -15.62 7.48 -5.66
N TRP A 135 -14.55 7.44 -4.87
CA TRP A 135 -14.03 8.60 -4.15
C TRP A 135 -12.56 8.84 -4.48
N LYS A 136 -12.14 10.11 -4.47
CA LYS A 136 -10.73 10.49 -4.69
C LYS A 136 -9.85 10.19 -3.47
N TYR A 137 -10.36 10.46 -2.27
CA TYR A 137 -9.65 10.21 -1.02
C TYR A 137 -10.46 9.27 -0.14
N VAL A 138 -9.79 8.26 0.39
CA VAL A 138 -10.38 7.18 1.17
C VAL A 138 -9.37 6.74 2.22
N GLN A 139 -9.85 6.46 3.43
CA GLN A 139 -9.08 5.81 4.49
C GLN A 139 -9.98 4.85 5.28
N LEU A 140 -9.40 3.80 5.84
CA LEU A 140 -10.11 2.91 6.77
C LEU A 140 -10.52 3.73 8.00
N ALA A 141 -11.75 3.52 8.48
CA ALA A 141 -12.09 4.00 9.81
C ALA A 141 -11.53 3.02 10.83
N GLU A 142 -10.73 3.50 11.78
CA GLU A 142 -10.35 2.72 12.96
C GLU A 142 -11.63 2.41 13.76
N VAL A 143 -11.78 1.15 14.16
CA VAL A 143 -12.92 0.66 14.97
C VAL A 143 -12.44 0.41 16.38
#